data_AF-A0A953MAJ9-F1
#
_entry.id   AF-A0A953MAJ9-F1
#
_cell.length_a   1.000
_cell.length_b   1.000
_cell.length_c   1.000
_cell.angle_alpha   90.00
_cell.angle_beta   90.00
_cell.angle_gamma   90.00
#
_symmetry.space_group_name_H-M   'P 1'
#
loop_
_entity.id
_entity.type
_entity.pdbx_description
1 polymer ?
#
loop_
_entity_poly.entity_id
_entity_poly.type
_entity_poly.pdbx_seq_one_letter_code
_entity_poly.pdbx_strand_id
1 'polypeptide(L)'
;MFAFFSIMSLEYKNILLLLSVLLIFTCNWFLFAHEQEIDSGRLIVKITGFQNNTGFALTALSRNEEEFESEDEPELGGASKIVNLESEFIFENLLFGIYTLKVFHDEDMNYKLNKNFLGMPSEDYGFSNNVRGTFGIPDFESALFKFDSTNQTINIILD
;
A
#
# COMPACT_ATOMS: atom_id res chain seq x y z
N MET A 1 58.09 43.28 7.64
CA MET A 1 57.75 42.40 6.50
C MET A 1 57.29 41.01 6.97
N PHE A 2 58.08 40.24 7.73
CA PHE A 2 57.66 38.91 8.23
C PHE A 2 56.38 38.90 9.09
N ALA A 3 56.20 39.86 10.01
CA ALA A 3 55.00 39.94 10.85
C ALA A 3 53.71 40.19 10.04
N PHE A 4 53.81 40.95 8.95
CA PHE A 4 52.68 41.27 8.08
C PHE A 4 52.19 40.04 7.30
N PHE A 5 53.12 39.26 6.74
CA PHE A 5 52.80 37.99 6.07
C PHE A 5 52.18 36.96 7.03
N SER A 6 52.64 36.90 8.28
CA SER A 6 52.11 35.99 9.28
C SER A 6 50.64 36.32 9.64
N ILE A 7 50.32 37.59 9.86
CA ILE A 7 48.95 38.06 10.16
C ILE A 7 48.01 37.77 8.98
N MET A 8 48.42 38.12 7.76
CA MET A 8 47.63 37.89 6.54
C MET A 8 47.36 36.38 6.30
N SER A 9 48.34 35.52 6.63
CA SER A 9 48.16 34.06 6.55
C SER A 9 47.21 33.49 7.62
N LEU A 10 47.11 34.16 8.78
CA LEU A 10 46.22 33.78 9.88
C LEU A 10 44.77 34.16 9.55
N GLU A 11 44.56 35.35 8.98
CA GLU A 11 43.25 35.80 8.48
C GLU A 11 42.69 34.87 7.40
N TYR A 12 43.51 34.44 6.44
CA TYR A 12 43.11 33.50 5.40
C TYR A 12 42.69 32.13 5.94
N LYS A 13 43.41 31.57 6.92
CA LYS A 13 43.06 30.29 7.55
C LYS A 13 41.74 30.37 8.32
N ASN A 14 41.46 31.49 8.98
CA ASN A 14 40.20 31.71 9.69
C ASN A 14 39.01 31.83 8.72
N ILE A 15 39.20 32.51 7.59
CA ILE A 15 38.19 32.61 6.53
C ILE A 15 37.88 31.23 5.93
N LEU A 16 38.91 30.44 5.61
CA LEU A 16 38.73 29.08 5.10
C LEU A 16 38.02 28.16 6.10
N LEU A 17 38.33 28.28 7.40
CA LEU A 17 37.65 27.54 8.46
C LEU A 17 36.18 27.95 8.61
N LEU A 18 35.87 29.25 8.49
CA LEU A 18 34.50 29.74 8.55
C LEU A 18 33.67 29.24 7.36
N LEU A 19 34.28 29.21 6.17
CA LEU A 19 33.66 28.70 4.95
C LEU A 19 33.43 27.19 5.01
N SER A 20 34.37 26.42 5.55
CA SER A 20 34.19 24.96 5.69
C SER A 20 33.11 24.61 6.72
N VAL A 21 33.04 25.34 7.84
CA VAL A 21 31.96 25.22 8.83
C VAL A 21 30.62 25.58 8.20
N LEU A 22 30.54 26.69 7.46
CA LEU A 22 29.32 27.08 6.75
C LEU A 22 28.87 26.02 5.73
N LEU A 23 29.81 25.45 4.98
CA LEU A 23 29.54 24.38 4.01
C LEU A 23 28.97 23.14 4.70
N ILE A 24 29.52 22.75 5.85
CA ILE A 24 29.03 21.63 6.68
C ILE A 24 27.62 21.94 7.19
N PHE A 25 27.34 23.15 7.66
CA PHE A 25 26.00 23.55 8.09
C PHE A 25 24.99 23.49 6.94
N THR A 26 25.34 23.98 5.74
CA THR A 26 24.46 23.91 4.57
C THR A 26 24.24 22.48 4.07
N CYS A 27 25.26 21.62 4.16
CA CYS A 27 25.16 20.22 3.73
C CYS A 27 24.28 19.41 4.68
N ASN A 28 24.39 19.64 5.99
CA ASN A 28 23.52 19.01 6.98
C ASN A 28 22.06 19.47 6.82
N TRP A 29 21.81 20.76 6.57
CA TRP A 29 20.45 21.26 6.32
C TRP A 29 19.78 20.57 5.13
N PHE A 30 20.54 20.31 4.06
CA PHE A 30 20.03 19.65 2.86
C PHE A 30 19.70 18.16 3.09
N LEU A 31 20.45 17.48 3.96
CA LEU A 31 20.21 16.07 4.31
C LEU A 31 18.94 15.89 5.18
N PHE A 32 18.65 16.84 6.07
CA PHE A 32 17.43 16.81 6.89
C PHE A 32 16.17 17.24 6.11
N ALA A 33 16.31 18.04 5.06
CA ALA A 33 15.18 18.52 4.26
C ALA A 33 14.58 17.43 3.33
N HIS A 34 15.14 16.22 3.30
CA HIS A 34 14.74 15.14 2.39
C HIS A 34 14.16 13.91 3.10
N GLU A 35 13.61 14.05 4.31
CA GLU A 35 12.70 13.05 4.85
C GLU A 35 11.29 13.38 4.35
N GLN A 36 10.92 12.83 3.19
CA GLN A 36 9.55 12.93 2.72
C GLN A 36 8.68 12.12 3.67
N GLU A 37 7.80 12.79 4.42
CA GLU A 37 6.77 12.13 5.22
C GLU A 37 5.86 11.40 4.23
N ILE A 38 6.07 10.09 4.08
CA ILE A 38 5.18 9.28 3.26
C ILE A 38 3.97 8.99 4.13
N ASP A 39 2.90 9.74 3.88
CA ASP A 39 1.66 9.56 4.59
C ASP A 39 1.16 8.11 4.43
N SER A 40 0.95 7.46 5.57
CA SER A 40 0.50 6.08 5.64
C SER A 40 -0.50 5.88 6.77
N GLY A 41 -1.25 4.79 6.70
CA GLY A 41 -2.29 4.48 7.65
C GLY A 41 -2.67 3.01 7.69
N ARG A 42 -3.78 2.76 8.36
CA ARG A 42 -4.36 1.43 8.56
C ARG A 42 -5.63 1.32 7.73
N LEU A 43 -5.61 0.45 6.72
CA LEU A 43 -6.82 0.09 5.97
C LEU A 43 -7.40 -1.20 6.56
N ILE A 44 -8.60 -1.10 7.11
CA ILE A 44 -9.36 -2.21 7.69
C ILE A 44 -10.40 -2.65 6.66
N VAL A 45 -10.27 -3.87 6.17
CA VAL A 45 -11.20 -4.48 5.23
C VAL A 45 -12.09 -5.44 6.01
N LYS A 46 -13.38 -5.12 6.10
CA LYS A 46 -14.40 -5.99 6.69
C LYS A 46 -15.12 -6.73 5.60
N ILE A 47 -15.15 -8.05 5.71
CA ILE A 47 -15.63 -8.93 4.65
C ILE A 47 -16.80 -9.74 5.21
N THR A 48 -17.88 -9.77 4.44
CA THR A 48 -19.13 -10.46 4.79
C THR A 48 -19.67 -11.18 3.56
N GLY A 49 -20.66 -12.06 3.73
CA GLY A 49 -21.31 -12.77 2.62
C GLY A 49 -20.81 -14.20 2.39
N PHE A 50 -19.88 -14.68 3.22
CA PHE A 50 -19.41 -16.07 3.17
C PHE A 50 -20.56 -17.06 3.40
N GLN A 51 -20.62 -18.12 2.60
CA GLN A 51 -21.59 -19.21 2.82
C GLN A 51 -21.18 -20.17 3.95
N ASN A 52 -19.90 -20.21 4.33
CA ASN A 52 -19.40 -21.03 5.43
C ASN A 52 -18.07 -20.48 6.02
N ASN A 53 -17.53 -21.14 7.06
CA ASN A 53 -16.29 -20.71 7.75
C ASN A 53 -15.05 -21.52 7.34
N THR A 54 -15.13 -22.33 6.28
CA THR A 54 -14.01 -23.19 5.84
C THR A 54 -12.95 -22.36 5.15
N GLY A 55 -11.67 -22.69 5.32
CA GLY A 55 -10.60 -22.01 4.59
C GLY A 55 -10.38 -20.56 5.04
N PHE A 56 -10.07 -19.70 4.07
CA PHE A 56 -9.65 -18.31 4.32
C PHE A 56 -10.29 -17.31 3.37
N ALA A 57 -10.32 -16.05 3.79
CA ALA A 57 -10.59 -14.92 2.91
C ALA A 57 -9.27 -14.37 2.36
N LEU A 58 -9.08 -14.45 1.05
CA LEU A 58 -7.92 -13.90 0.36
C LEU A 58 -8.22 -12.49 -0.11
N THR A 59 -7.40 -11.54 0.33
CA THR A 59 -7.54 -10.12 0.03
C THR A 59 -6.37 -9.69 -0.85
N ALA A 60 -6.66 -9.02 -1.96
CA ALA A 60 -5.68 -8.50 -2.90
C ALA A 60 -5.98 -7.03 -3.20
N LEU A 61 -5.01 -6.16 -2.93
CA LEU A 61 -5.05 -4.73 -3.19
C LEU A 61 -4.20 -4.44 -4.43
N SER A 62 -4.71 -3.64 -5.36
CA SER A 62 -4.03 -3.32 -6.62
C SER A 62 -3.93 -1.81 -6.81
N ARG A 63 -2.81 -1.35 -7.40
CA ARG A 63 -2.52 0.07 -7.68
C ARG A 63 -2.83 0.46 -9.12
N ASN A 64 -2.95 -0.52 -10.01
CA ASN A 64 -3.18 -0.34 -11.43
C ASN A 64 -4.02 -1.51 -11.98
N GLU A 65 -4.45 -1.36 -13.22
CA GLU A 65 -5.32 -2.31 -13.92
C GLU A 65 -4.65 -3.67 -14.16
N GLU A 66 -3.34 -3.70 -14.44
CA GLU A 66 -2.60 -4.95 -14.65
C GLU A 66 -2.58 -5.82 -13.37
N GLU A 67 -2.27 -5.21 -12.22
CA GLU A 67 -2.36 -5.88 -10.92
C GLU A 67 -3.80 -6.31 -10.58
N PHE A 68 -4.79 -5.54 -11.02
CA PHE A 68 -6.20 -5.84 -10.78
C PHE A 68 -6.71 -7.00 -11.63
N GLU A 69 -6.23 -7.15 -12.85
CA GLU A 69 -6.60 -8.25 -13.74
C GLU A 69 -5.76 -9.51 -13.53
N SER A 70 -4.60 -9.40 -12.88
CA SER A 70 -3.71 -10.53 -12.61
C SER A 70 -4.35 -11.62 -11.75
N GLU A 71 -4.01 -12.87 -12.07
CA GLU A 71 -4.32 -14.08 -11.29
C GLU A 71 -3.14 -14.55 -10.42
N ASP A 72 -2.01 -13.86 -10.50
CA ASP A 72 -0.83 -14.16 -9.69
C ASP A 72 -1.04 -13.72 -8.23
N GLU A 73 -0.13 -14.16 -7.36
CA GLU A 73 -0.13 -13.74 -5.96
C GLU A 73 0.05 -12.21 -5.86
N PRO A 74 -0.82 -11.49 -5.12
CA PRO A 74 -0.76 -10.04 -5.05
C PRO A 74 0.47 -9.59 -4.26
N GLU A 75 1.12 -8.51 -4.71
CA GLU A 75 2.18 -7.86 -3.92
C GLU A 75 1.65 -7.27 -2.61
N LEU A 76 0.39 -6.82 -2.62
CA LEU A 76 -0.30 -6.24 -1.47
C LEU A 76 -1.53 -7.06 -1.15
N GLY A 77 -1.40 -8.02 -0.25
CA GLY A 77 -2.51 -8.88 0.11
C GLY A 77 -2.19 -9.91 1.17
N GLY A 78 -3.13 -10.81 1.39
CA GLY A 78 -2.95 -11.94 2.29
C GLY A 78 -4.24 -12.65 2.64
N ALA A 79 -4.09 -13.66 3.51
CA ALA A 79 -5.18 -14.48 4.00
C ALA A 79 -5.65 -14.03 5.39
N SER A 80 -6.96 -14.01 5.60
CA SER A 80 -7.59 -13.81 6.92
C SER A 80 -8.56 -14.94 7.24
N LYS A 81 -8.69 -15.24 8.53
CA LYS A 81 -9.57 -16.33 8.98
C LYS A 81 -11.04 -15.90 8.87
N ILE A 82 -11.89 -16.83 8.46
CA ILE A 82 -13.34 -16.64 8.46
C ILE A 82 -13.92 -17.15 9.79
N VAL A 83 -14.66 -16.30 10.49
CA VAL A 83 -15.31 -16.61 11.77
C VAL A 83 -16.70 -16.00 11.76
N ASN A 84 -17.72 -16.81 12.05
CA ASN A 84 -19.12 -16.39 12.05
C ASN A 84 -19.58 -15.76 10.73
N LEU A 85 -19.11 -16.32 9.60
CA LEU A 85 -19.40 -15.84 8.23
C LEU A 85 -18.91 -14.42 7.96
N GLU A 86 -17.88 -13.99 8.71
CA GLU A 86 -17.23 -12.69 8.56
C GLU A 86 -15.71 -12.86 8.60
N SER A 87 -15.00 -11.89 8.02
CA SER A 87 -13.54 -11.81 8.12
C SER A 87 -13.08 -10.36 8.18
N GLU A 88 -11.91 -10.14 8.76
CA GLU A 88 -11.26 -8.83 8.83
C GLU A 88 -9.80 -8.96 8.41
N PHE A 89 -9.39 -8.17 7.42
CA PHE A 89 -8.00 -8.05 6.98
C PHE A 89 -7.52 -6.62 7.18
N ILE A 90 -6.32 -6.44 7.73
CA ILE A 90 -5.77 -5.12 8.04
C ILE A 90 -4.45 -4.95 7.29
N PHE A 91 -4.39 -3.92 6.44
CA PHE A 91 -3.13 -3.42 5.90
C PHE A 91 -2.55 -2.38 6.87
N GLU A 92 -1.44 -2.73 7.52
CA GLU A 92 -0.69 -1.83 8.39
C GLU A 92 0.32 -1.00 7.57
N ASN A 93 0.48 0.28 7.92
CA ASN A 93 1.40 1.21 7.24
C ASN A 93 1.20 1.26 5.71
N LEU A 94 -0.05 1.13 5.24
CA LEU A 94 -0.38 1.28 3.83
C LEU A 94 -0.17 2.75 3.44
N LEU A 95 0.49 3.00 2.32
CA LEU A 95 0.68 4.37 1.83
C LEU A 95 -0.65 4.95 1.34
N PHE A 96 -0.86 6.26 1.54
CA PHE A 96 -2.01 6.92 0.95
C PHE A 96 -1.97 6.84 -0.57
N GLY A 97 -3.13 6.64 -1.20
CA GLY A 97 -3.21 6.38 -2.63
C GLY A 97 -4.62 6.06 -3.13
N ILE A 98 -4.68 5.68 -4.40
CA ILE A 98 -5.89 5.17 -5.05
C ILE A 98 -5.64 3.69 -5.30
N TYR A 99 -6.62 2.86 -4.98
CA TYR A 99 -6.50 1.42 -5.02
C TYR A 99 -7.79 0.77 -5.52
N THR A 100 -7.66 -0.47 -5.98
CA THR A 100 -8.77 -1.42 -6.05
C THR A 100 -8.53 -2.54 -5.05
N LEU A 101 -9.58 -3.27 -4.72
CA LEU A 101 -9.52 -4.43 -3.84
C LEU A 101 -10.33 -5.57 -4.43
N LYS A 102 -9.76 -6.78 -4.44
CA LYS A 102 -10.44 -8.05 -4.69
C LYS A 102 -10.42 -8.87 -3.41
N VAL A 103 -11.53 -9.53 -3.12
CA VAL A 103 -11.62 -10.52 -2.05
C VAL A 103 -12.29 -11.77 -2.59
N PHE A 104 -11.77 -12.93 -2.21
CA PHE A 104 -12.44 -14.19 -2.50
C PHE A 104 -12.26 -15.20 -1.37
N HIS A 105 -13.22 -16.11 -1.28
CA HIS A 105 -13.24 -17.22 -0.35
C HIS A 105 -12.43 -18.38 -0.93
N ASP A 106 -11.30 -18.72 -0.31
CA ASP A 106 -10.49 -19.89 -0.67
C ASP A 106 -10.86 -21.06 0.26
N GLU A 107 -11.79 -21.91 -0.20
CA GLU A 107 -12.30 -23.03 0.59
C GLU A 107 -11.32 -24.22 0.64
N ASP A 108 -10.59 -24.46 -0.45
CA ASP A 108 -9.70 -25.60 -0.61
C ASP A 108 -8.23 -25.30 -0.25
N MET A 109 -7.93 -24.05 0.13
CA MET A 109 -6.63 -23.57 0.61
C MET A 109 -5.54 -23.67 -0.46
N ASN A 110 -5.90 -23.43 -1.72
CA ASN A 110 -4.98 -23.50 -2.85
C ASN A 110 -4.41 -22.13 -3.24
N TYR A 111 -4.82 -21.06 -2.56
CA TYR A 111 -4.43 -19.67 -2.77
C TYR A 111 -4.83 -19.07 -4.12
N LYS A 112 -5.81 -19.67 -4.79
CA LYS A 112 -6.30 -19.25 -6.10
C LYS A 112 -7.82 -19.20 -6.10
N LEU A 113 -8.36 -18.29 -6.91
CA LEU A 113 -9.80 -18.26 -7.13
C LEU A 113 -10.20 -19.48 -7.97
N ASN A 114 -10.98 -20.38 -7.39
CA ASN A 114 -11.45 -21.55 -8.12
C ASN A 114 -12.48 -21.13 -9.19
N LYS A 115 -12.36 -21.73 -10.37
CA LYS A 115 -13.23 -21.45 -11.53
C LYS A 115 -13.82 -22.76 -12.06
N ASN A 116 -15.07 -22.71 -12.48
CA ASN A 116 -15.72 -23.82 -13.16
C ASN A 116 -15.24 -23.97 -14.62
N PHE A 117 -15.75 -24.98 -15.34
CA PHE A 117 -15.38 -25.25 -16.74
C PHE A 117 -15.75 -24.14 -17.73
N LEU A 118 -16.57 -23.17 -17.33
CA LEU A 118 -16.90 -21.96 -18.11
C LEU A 118 -16.03 -20.75 -17.72
N GLY A 119 -15.05 -20.93 -16.81
CA GLY A 119 -14.18 -19.86 -16.32
C GLY A 119 -14.85 -18.93 -15.30
N MET A 120 -16.06 -19.24 -14.83
CA MET A 120 -16.73 -18.44 -13.80
C MET A 120 -16.23 -18.84 -12.40
N PRO A 121 -16.07 -17.90 -11.47
CA PRO A 121 -15.76 -18.19 -10.08
C PRO A 121 -16.74 -19.24 -9.52
N SER A 122 -16.21 -20.27 -8.86
CA SER A 122 -17.00 -21.27 -8.14
C SER A 122 -17.07 -21.02 -6.65
N GLU A 123 -16.34 -20.02 -6.16
CA GLU A 123 -16.28 -19.59 -4.76
C GLU A 123 -16.75 -18.15 -4.63
N ASP A 124 -17.16 -17.77 -3.41
CA ASP A 124 -17.66 -16.43 -3.12
C ASP A 124 -16.58 -15.37 -3.38
N TYR A 125 -16.94 -14.28 -4.07
CA TYR A 125 -16.00 -13.21 -4.41
C TYR A 125 -16.63 -11.82 -4.35
N GLY A 126 -15.79 -10.79 -4.21
CA GLY A 126 -16.21 -9.40 -4.09
C GLY A 126 -15.10 -8.40 -4.44
N PHE A 127 -15.52 -7.17 -4.71
CA PHE A 127 -14.64 -6.07 -5.12
C PHE A 127 -14.89 -4.82 -4.27
N SER A 128 -13.90 -3.93 -4.20
CA SER A 128 -14.09 -2.58 -3.65
C SER A 128 -15.27 -1.86 -4.29
N ASN A 129 -15.90 -0.96 -3.55
CA ASN A 129 -17.18 -0.33 -3.90
C ASN A 129 -18.36 -1.29 -4.09
N ASN A 130 -18.19 -2.59 -3.81
CA ASN A 130 -19.19 -3.64 -4.04
C ASN A 130 -19.74 -3.63 -5.47
N VAL A 131 -18.90 -3.25 -6.44
CA VAL A 131 -19.23 -3.32 -7.86
C VAL A 131 -19.22 -4.77 -8.34
N ARG A 132 -20.03 -5.06 -9.37
CA ARG A 132 -20.21 -6.41 -9.93
C ARG A 132 -19.94 -6.40 -11.42
N GLY A 133 -19.13 -7.33 -11.90
CA GLY A 133 -18.97 -7.56 -13.33
C GLY A 133 -20.13 -8.41 -13.86
N THR A 134 -20.61 -8.11 -15.07
CA THR A 134 -21.68 -8.91 -15.69
C THR A 134 -21.15 -10.21 -16.29
N PHE A 135 -19.86 -10.24 -16.67
CA PHE A 135 -19.18 -11.39 -17.28
C PHE A 135 -17.73 -11.51 -16.76
N GLY A 136 -17.54 -11.57 -15.44
CA GLY A 136 -16.21 -11.69 -14.82
C GLY A 136 -15.89 -10.53 -13.89
N ILE A 137 -14.63 -10.08 -13.91
CA ILE A 137 -14.17 -8.93 -13.12
C ILE A 137 -14.87 -7.64 -13.60
N PRO A 138 -15.26 -6.70 -12.71
CA PRO A 138 -15.80 -5.41 -13.11
C PRO A 138 -14.73 -4.50 -13.74
N ASP A 139 -15.16 -3.39 -14.33
CA ASP A 139 -14.24 -2.36 -14.84
C ASP A 139 -13.35 -1.83 -13.71
N PHE A 140 -12.04 -1.74 -13.95
CA PHE A 140 -11.04 -1.27 -12.97
C PHE A 140 -11.45 0.07 -12.33
N GLU A 141 -11.84 1.04 -13.14
CA GLU A 141 -12.26 2.38 -12.71
C GLU A 141 -13.45 2.35 -11.72
N SER A 142 -14.36 1.39 -11.88
CA SER A 142 -15.53 1.26 -11.00
C SER A 142 -15.17 0.74 -9.61
N ALA A 143 -14.08 -0.02 -9.51
CA ALA A 143 -13.57 -0.56 -8.27
C ALA A 143 -12.63 0.42 -7.52
N LEU A 144 -12.25 1.56 -8.11
CA LEU A 144 -11.31 2.48 -7.47
C LEU A 144 -11.88 3.12 -6.20
N PHE A 145 -11.08 3.10 -5.14
CA PHE A 145 -11.33 3.87 -3.93
C PHE A 145 -10.08 4.63 -3.51
N LYS A 146 -10.30 5.78 -2.87
CA LYS A 146 -9.23 6.58 -2.29
C LYS A 146 -8.95 6.12 -0.87
N PHE A 147 -7.68 5.96 -0.54
CA PHE A 147 -7.19 5.72 0.81
C PHE A 147 -6.33 6.93 1.24
N ASP A 148 -6.87 7.77 2.12
CA ASP A 148 -6.26 9.05 2.50
C ASP A 148 -6.45 9.41 3.99
N SER A 149 -6.66 8.39 4.82
CA SER A 149 -6.86 8.52 6.27
C SER A 149 -5.96 7.56 7.03
N THR A 150 -5.47 8.00 8.19
CA THR A 150 -4.63 7.18 9.08
C THR A 150 -5.34 5.93 9.58
N ASN A 151 -6.68 5.94 9.64
CA ASN A 151 -7.50 4.75 9.82
C ASN A 151 -8.71 4.86 8.88
N GLN A 152 -8.83 3.92 7.96
CA GLN A 152 -9.96 3.83 7.03
C GLN A 152 -10.55 2.43 7.07
N THR A 153 -11.87 2.33 7.09
CA THR A 153 -12.56 1.04 7.00
C THR A 153 -13.36 0.99 5.70
N ILE A 154 -13.24 -0.12 4.99
CA ILE A 154 -14.10 -0.45 3.84
C ILE A 154 -14.81 -1.78 4.11
N ASN A 155 -16.04 -1.90 3.61
CA ASN A 155 -16.83 -3.11 3.74
C ASN A 155 -17.00 -3.76 2.36
N ILE A 156 -16.70 -5.05 2.30
CA ILE A 156 -16.82 -5.89 1.11
C ILE A 156 -17.88 -6.96 1.39
N ILE A 157 -18.79 -7.11 0.43
CA ILE A 157 -19.83 -8.12 0.45
C ILE A 157 -19.51 -9.11 -0.67
N LEU A 158 -19.29 -10.37 -0.32
CA LEU A 158 -19.12 -11.43 -1.30
C LEU A 158 -20.48 -11.85 -1.88
N ASP A 159 -20.48 -12.27 -3.15
CA ASP A 159 -21.61 -12.93 -3.83
C ASP A 159 -21.38 -14.42 -3.97
#